data_AF-A0A1X2H2E8-F1
#
_entry.id   AF-A0A1X2H2E8-F1
#
_cell.length_a   1.000
_cell.length_b   1.000
_cell.length_c   1.000
_cell.angle_alpha   90.00
_cell.angle_beta   90.00
_cell.angle_gamma   90.00
#
_symmetry.space_group_name_H-M   'P 1'
#
loop_
_entity.id
_entity.type
_entity.pdbx_description
1 polymer ?
#
loop_
_entity_poly.entity_id
_entity_poly.type
_entity_poly.pdbx_seq_one_letter_code
_entity_poly.pdbx_strand_id
1 'polypeptide(L)'
;MDIQGILSLIKSNTAQQQEAPTDPTTISTSSATTTSATVNASASTVIAEVASTPGFDLSHIDPSVLQQVRDEYQQQQRQVIPDDLSRLLDSLAHVSTITPDVLTALSRMTQETHLLDVLNECKQQQDNKEQDFFERRKEMEKENARKRDALFAKEIMNAASKEDFEALECELAKQLDIFDRNVQRSMEREAQAQRVRLAELKVPFFKRVSNENDKRMQRKVLSILQDMMG
;
A
#
# COMPACT_ATOMS: atom_id res chain seq x y z
N MET A 1 4.33 -19.72 17.48
CA MET A 1 4.59 -18.28 17.69
C MET A 1 3.51 -17.49 16.96
N ASP A 2 3.19 -16.28 17.41
CA ASP A 2 2.17 -15.43 16.79
C ASP A 2 2.79 -14.53 15.70
N ILE A 3 2.06 -14.35 14.59
CA ILE A 3 2.44 -13.54 13.42
C ILE A 3 2.65 -12.06 13.82
N GLN A 4 1.91 -11.57 14.83
CA GLN A 4 2.11 -10.22 15.41
C GLN A 4 3.55 -10.01 15.92
N GLY A 5 4.22 -11.07 16.40
CA GLY A 5 5.58 -11.00 16.94
C GLY A 5 6.67 -10.74 15.88
N ILE A 6 6.40 -11.03 14.60
CA ILE A 6 7.35 -10.78 13.50
C ILE A 6 7.21 -9.32 13.01
N LEU A 7 6.00 -8.76 13.05
CA LEU A 7 5.73 -7.38 12.62
C LEU A 7 6.28 -6.32 13.59
N SER A 8 6.50 -6.64 14.86
CA SER A 8 7.11 -5.73 15.82
C SER A 8 8.61 -5.52 15.58
N LEU A 9 9.35 -6.58 15.25
CA LEU A 9 10.80 -6.53 14.98
C LEU A 9 11.16 -5.61 13.79
N ILE A 10 10.31 -5.54 12.78
CA ILE A 10 10.54 -4.70 11.58
C ILE A 10 10.38 -3.20 11.90
N LYS A 11 9.47 -2.84 12.82
CA LYS A 11 9.25 -1.42 13.22
C LYS A 11 10.43 -0.85 14.02
N SER A 12 11.07 -1.65 14.87
CA SER A 12 12.20 -1.21 15.69
C SER A 12 13.40 -0.73 14.86
N ASN A 13 13.63 -1.32 13.69
CA ASN A 13 14.80 -1.05 12.86
C ASN A 13 14.68 0.21 11.97
N THR A 14 13.60 0.99 12.11
CA THR A 14 13.39 2.25 11.34
C THR A 14 13.62 3.52 12.18
N ALA A 15 14.01 3.39 13.45
CA ALA A 15 14.09 4.50 14.42
C ALA A 15 15.50 5.05 14.68
N GLN A 16 16.55 4.54 14.00
CA GLN A 16 17.95 4.92 14.26
C GLN A 16 18.70 5.36 13.00
N GLN A 17 18.28 6.48 12.40
CA GLN A 17 19.16 7.29 11.53
C GLN A 17 18.61 8.71 11.31
N GLN A 18 18.65 9.55 12.35
CA GLN A 18 18.41 11.00 12.20
C GLN A 18 19.15 11.83 13.26
N GLU A 19 20.45 12.05 13.03
CA GLU A 19 21.19 13.17 13.62
C GLU A 19 21.77 14.04 12.50
N ALA A 20 21.56 15.35 12.60
CA ALA A 20 22.34 16.37 11.89
C ALA A 20 23.54 16.78 12.78
N PRO A 21 24.41 17.74 12.38
CA PRO A 21 24.10 19.12 12.80
C PRO A 21 24.68 20.27 11.94
N THR A 22 24.09 21.48 12.08
CA THR A 22 24.71 22.84 12.16
C THR A 22 25.59 23.42 11.02
N ASP A 23 25.61 24.75 10.72
CA ASP A 23 24.68 25.88 11.00
C ASP A 23 24.97 27.10 10.03
N PRO A 24 24.85 28.44 10.30
CA PRO A 24 24.19 29.36 9.35
C PRO A 24 25.02 30.63 8.97
N THR A 25 24.37 31.68 8.42
CA THR A 25 24.72 33.16 8.32
C THR A 25 24.36 33.72 6.91
N THR A 26 23.18 34.26 6.60
CA THR A 26 22.53 35.59 6.89
C THR A 26 22.74 36.76 5.89
N ILE A 27 21.60 37.35 5.46
CA ILE A 27 21.31 38.80 5.22
C ILE A 27 21.72 39.51 3.89
N SER A 28 20.81 40.38 3.42
CA SER A 28 20.99 41.57 2.53
C SER A 28 21.17 41.44 1.01
N THR A 29 20.73 42.37 0.13
CA THR A 29 19.60 43.36 0.12
C THR A 29 19.42 44.02 -1.28
N SER A 30 18.28 44.68 -1.50
CA SER A 30 18.10 45.92 -2.32
C SER A 30 18.08 45.93 -3.87
N SER A 31 16.88 46.25 -4.41
CA SER A 31 16.55 47.34 -5.39
C SER A 31 17.11 47.34 -6.84
N ALA A 32 16.47 47.95 -7.86
CA ALA A 32 15.08 48.41 -8.13
C ALA A 32 14.97 49.01 -9.57
N THR A 33 13.81 49.60 -9.90
CA THR A 33 13.54 50.65 -10.94
C THR A 33 12.99 50.15 -12.30
N THR A 34 11.67 50.21 -12.60
CA THR A 34 10.87 51.26 -13.32
C THR A 34 11.26 51.50 -14.81
N THR A 35 10.44 51.96 -15.78
CA THR A 35 9.11 52.64 -15.95
C THR A 35 8.56 52.26 -17.34
N SER A 36 7.28 52.31 -17.77
CA SER A 36 5.91 52.66 -17.30
C SER A 36 4.91 51.82 -18.15
N ALA A 37 3.58 51.98 -18.29
CA ALA A 37 2.50 52.94 -17.94
C ALA A 37 1.18 52.12 -17.76
N THR A 38 0.05 52.54 -17.17
CA THR A 38 -0.67 53.82 -16.91
C THR A 38 -1.69 54.26 -17.98
N VAL A 39 -2.93 53.80 -17.84
CA VAL A 39 -4.19 54.59 -17.92
C VAL A 39 -5.33 53.83 -17.21
N ASN A 40 -6.42 54.42 -16.69
CA ASN A 40 -6.63 55.66 -15.92
C ASN A 40 -8.16 55.78 -15.67
N ALA A 41 -8.62 55.69 -14.42
CA ALA A 41 -9.99 56.07 -14.02
C ALA A 41 -10.10 56.26 -12.51
N SER A 42 -10.00 57.51 -12.04
CA SER A 42 -10.12 57.87 -10.62
C SER A 42 -11.50 58.46 -10.31
N ALA A 43 -12.11 58.03 -9.20
CA ALA A 43 -13.21 58.75 -8.53
C ALA A 43 -13.06 58.57 -7.00
N SER A 44 -13.31 59.63 -6.24
CA SER A 44 -12.74 59.82 -4.90
C SER A 44 -13.35 59.02 -3.75
N THR A 45 -12.49 58.63 -2.82
CA THR A 45 -12.78 58.33 -1.40
C THR A 45 -13.47 59.51 -0.69
N VAL A 46 -14.35 59.24 0.29
CA VAL A 46 -14.29 59.73 1.70
C VAL A 46 -15.47 59.18 2.55
N ILE A 47 -15.12 58.22 3.41
CA ILE A 47 -15.53 57.99 4.82
C ILE A 47 -16.91 58.51 5.33
N ALA A 48 -17.89 57.59 5.44
CA ALA A 48 -18.93 57.41 6.48
C ALA A 48 -19.84 56.23 6.03
N GLU A 49 -20.53 55.42 6.82
CA GLU A 49 -20.70 55.29 8.28
C GLU A 49 -20.93 53.78 8.63
N VAL A 50 -21.43 53.42 9.82
CA VAL A 50 -21.66 52.02 10.23
C VAL A 50 -22.83 51.38 9.48
N ALA A 51 -22.57 50.26 8.78
CA ALA A 51 -23.60 49.34 8.29
C ALA A 51 -23.09 47.90 8.24
N SER A 52 -23.97 46.93 8.53
CA SER A 52 -23.69 45.50 8.45
C SER A 52 -23.33 45.06 7.02
N THR A 53 -22.44 44.08 6.88
CA THR A 53 -22.31 43.33 5.62
C THR A 53 -23.68 42.74 5.26
N PRO A 54 -24.22 42.97 4.04
CA PRO A 54 -25.48 42.37 3.65
C PRO A 54 -25.30 40.84 3.60
N GLY A 55 -26.14 40.12 4.34
CA GLY A 55 -26.29 38.69 4.10
C GLY A 55 -26.78 38.51 2.65
N PHE A 56 -26.13 37.64 1.89
CA PHE A 56 -26.60 37.30 0.54
C PHE A 56 -27.98 36.65 0.66
N ASP A 57 -29.03 37.40 0.32
CA ASP A 57 -30.39 36.94 0.45
C ASP A 57 -30.75 35.99 -0.70
N LEU A 58 -30.56 34.69 -0.43
CA LEU A 58 -30.85 33.62 -1.37
C LEU A 58 -32.36 33.40 -1.57
N SER A 59 -33.25 34.05 -0.80
CA SER A 59 -34.71 33.86 -0.92
C SER A 59 -35.30 34.41 -2.21
N HIS A 60 -34.58 35.31 -2.89
CA HIS A 60 -34.95 35.87 -4.19
C HIS A 60 -34.38 35.10 -5.40
N ILE A 61 -33.65 33.98 -5.19
CA ILE A 61 -33.18 33.15 -6.30
C ILE A 61 -34.34 32.29 -6.81
N ASP A 62 -34.65 32.42 -8.10
CA ASP A 62 -35.69 31.62 -8.76
C ASP A 62 -35.39 30.11 -8.61
N PRO A 63 -36.33 29.29 -8.11
CA PRO A 63 -36.10 27.86 -7.93
C PRO A 63 -35.79 27.13 -9.24
N SER A 64 -36.19 27.66 -10.40
CA SER A 64 -35.80 27.11 -11.70
C SER A 64 -34.30 27.28 -11.99
N VAL A 65 -33.67 28.36 -11.52
CA VAL A 65 -32.21 28.58 -11.66
C VAL A 65 -31.45 27.66 -10.70
N LEU A 66 -31.94 27.48 -9.47
CA LEU A 66 -31.38 26.49 -8.53
C LEU A 66 -31.51 25.06 -9.07
N GLN A 67 -32.62 24.75 -9.74
CA GLN A 67 -32.83 23.46 -10.39
C GLN A 67 -31.93 23.29 -11.61
N GLN A 68 -31.80 24.31 -12.48
CA GLN A 68 -30.88 24.29 -13.62
C GLN A 68 -29.43 24.10 -13.18
N VAL A 69 -28.93 24.87 -12.21
CA VAL A 69 -27.54 24.75 -11.73
C VAL A 69 -27.31 23.38 -11.06
N ARG A 70 -28.30 22.85 -10.33
CA ARG A 70 -28.26 21.47 -9.80
C ARG A 70 -28.15 20.45 -10.93
N ASP A 71 -28.98 20.58 -11.97
CA ASP A 71 -29.07 19.61 -13.06
C ASP A 71 -27.86 19.70 -14.00
N GLU A 72 -27.31 20.89 -14.24
CA GLU A 72 -26.02 21.10 -14.91
C GLU A 72 -24.86 20.51 -14.11
N TYR A 73 -24.81 20.73 -12.79
CA TYR A 73 -23.75 20.16 -11.92
C TYR A 73 -23.84 18.62 -11.86
N GLN A 74 -25.05 18.05 -11.83
CA GLN A 74 -25.25 16.60 -11.94
C GLN A 74 -24.91 16.06 -13.34
N GLN A 75 -25.19 16.80 -14.42
CA GLN A 75 -24.76 16.41 -15.77
C GLN A 75 -23.25 16.46 -15.93
N GLN A 76 -22.57 17.47 -15.37
CA GLN A 76 -21.10 17.53 -15.33
C GLN A 76 -20.52 16.36 -14.54
N GLN A 77 -21.08 16.01 -13.38
CA GLN A 77 -20.66 14.80 -12.65
C GLN A 77 -20.88 13.51 -13.45
N ARG A 78 -22.00 13.38 -14.19
CA ARG A 78 -22.24 12.22 -15.06
C ARG A 78 -21.27 12.13 -16.23
N GLN A 79 -20.85 13.24 -16.84
CA GLN A 79 -19.90 13.24 -17.96
C GLN A 79 -18.46 12.89 -17.57
N VAL A 80 -18.12 12.91 -16.27
CA VAL A 80 -16.76 12.60 -15.79
C VAL A 80 -16.51 11.11 -15.58
N ILE A 81 -17.56 10.28 -15.44
CA ILE A 81 -17.43 8.82 -15.29
C ILE A 81 -17.50 8.15 -16.67
N PRO A 82 -16.47 7.43 -17.14
CA PRO A 82 -16.56 6.66 -18.38
C PRO A 82 -17.49 5.45 -18.21
N ASP A 83 -18.50 5.31 -19.07
CA ASP A 83 -19.36 4.11 -19.11
C ASP A 83 -18.53 2.82 -19.36
N ASP A 84 -17.51 2.92 -20.22
CA ASP A 84 -16.57 1.83 -20.52
C ASP A 84 -15.48 1.72 -19.45
N LEU A 85 -15.52 0.64 -18.67
CA LEU A 85 -14.52 0.30 -17.66
C LEU A 85 -13.09 0.26 -18.23
N SER A 86 -12.93 -0.14 -19.50
CA SER A 86 -11.61 -0.21 -20.17
C SER A 86 -10.95 1.16 -20.24
N ARG A 87 -11.72 2.20 -20.60
CA ARG A 87 -11.25 3.60 -20.68
C ARG A 87 -10.93 4.18 -19.31
N LEU A 88 -11.69 3.79 -18.28
CA LEU A 88 -11.42 4.18 -16.90
C LEU A 88 -10.12 3.54 -16.38
N LEU A 89 -9.85 2.27 -16.69
CA LEU A 89 -8.60 1.62 -16.31
C LEU A 89 -7.39 2.18 -17.07
N ASP A 90 -7.57 2.51 -18.36
CA ASP A 90 -6.49 3.09 -19.17
C ASP A 90 -6.16 4.54 -18.77
N SER A 91 -7.12 5.34 -18.29
CA SER A 91 -6.82 6.67 -17.73
C SER A 91 -6.13 6.60 -16.36
N LEU A 92 -6.44 5.58 -15.55
CA LEU A 92 -5.82 5.34 -14.24
C LEU A 92 -4.38 4.80 -14.32
N ALA A 93 -3.91 4.35 -15.48
CA ALA A 93 -2.60 3.70 -15.65
C ALA A 93 -1.37 4.54 -15.20
N HIS A 94 -1.51 5.87 -15.16
CA HIS A 94 -0.44 6.81 -14.76
C HIS A 94 -0.67 7.46 -13.39
N VAL A 95 -1.76 7.14 -12.70
CA VAL A 95 -2.10 7.75 -11.40
C VAL A 95 -1.14 7.26 -10.31
N SER A 96 -0.78 8.16 -9.38
CA SER A 96 0.22 7.94 -8.33
C SER A 96 -0.35 7.91 -6.90
N THR A 97 -1.65 8.14 -6.74
CA THR A 97 -2.39 8.20 -5.47
C THR A 97 -3.76 7.55 -5.61
N ILE A 98 -4.34 7.02 -4.53
CA ILE A 98 -5.70 6.46 -4.58
C ILE A 98 -6.70 7.62 -4.65
N THR A 99 -7.28 7.85 -5.83
CA THR A 99 -8.37 8.82 -6.05
C THR A 99 -9.74 8.14 -5.90
N PRO A 100 -10.85 8.89 -5.78
CA PRO A 100 -12.19 8.31 -5.84
C PRO A 100 -12.44 7.46 -7.10
N ASP A 101 -11.85 7.85 -8.23
CA ASP A 101 -11.99 7.15 -9.52
C ASP A 101 -11.34 5.76 -9.49
N VAL A 102 -10.24 5.59 -8.73
CA VAL A 102 -9.64 4.28 -8.44
C VAL A 102 -10.63 3.41 -7.68
N LEU A 103 -11.31 3.94 -6.66
CA LEU A 103 -12.27 3.18 -5.85
C LEU A 103 -13.51 2.80 -6.68
N THR A 104 -13.99 3.70 -7.53
CA THR A 104 -15.04 3.44 -8.53
C THR A 104 -14.61 2.33 -9.50
N ALA A 105 -13.39 2.41 -10.04
CA ALA A 105 -12.86 1.39 -10.95
C ALA A 105 -12.73 0.02 -10.28
N LEU A 106 -12.19 -0.05 -9.05
CA LEU A 106 -12.08 -1.30 -8.28
C LEU A 106 -13.47 -1.89 -8.00
N SER A 107 -14.43 -1.06 -7.55
CA SER A 107 -15.81 -1.50 -7.31
C SER A 107 -16.48 -2.06 -8.56
N ARG A 108 -16.29 -1.40 -9.71
CA ARG A 108 -16.75 -1.92 -11.01
C ARG A 108 -16.03 -3.21 -11.39
N MET A 109 -14.71 -3.30 -11.24
CA MET A 109 -13.96 -4.54 -11.50
C MET A 109 -14.45 -5.73 -10.65
N THR A 110 -14.79 -5.52 -9.38
CA THR A 110 -15.31 -6.59 -8.50
C THR A 110 -16.73 -7.07 -8.88
N GLN A 111 -17.45 -6.33 -9.74
CA GLN A 111 -18.81 -6.67 -10.20
C GLN A 111 -18.84 -7.11 -11.68
N GLU A 112 -18.00 -6.50 -12.52
CA GLU A 112 -17.96 -6.71 -13.97
C GLU A 112 -16.87 -7.70 -14.42
N THR A 113 -15.99 -8.16 -13.51
CA THR A 113 -14.87 -9.06 -13.84
C THR A 113 -14.64 -10.14 -12.78
N HIS A 114 -13.97 -11.23 -13.19
CA HIS A 114 -13.56 -12.37 -12.33
C HIS A 114 -12.39 -12.04 -11.37
N LEU A 115 -12.21 -10.77 -10.98
CA LEU A 115 -11.15 -10.31 -10.10
C LEU A 115 -11.21 -10.98 -8.71
N LEU A 116 -12.42 -11.17 -8.18
CA LEU A 116 -12.62 -11.80 -6.87
C LEU A 116 -12.27 -13.30 -6.90
N ASP A 117 -12.57 -14.00 -8.00
CA ASP A 117 -12.21 -15.41 -8.16
C ASP A 117 -10.69 -15.58 -8.23
N VAL A 118 -10.01 -14.73 -9.01
CA VAL A 118 -8.53 -14.74 -9.11
C VAL A 118 -7.87 -14.34 -7.80
N LEU A 119 -8.43 -13.38 -7.05
CA LEU A 119 -7.91 -12.99 -5.74
C LEU A 119 -8.07 -14.11 -4.70
N ASN A 120 -9.19 -14.84 -4.72
CA ASN A 120 -9.39 -16.02 -3.88
C ASN A 120 -8.50 -17.20 -4.31
N GLU A 121 -8.29 -17.45 -5.61
CA GLU A 121 -7.34 -18.45 -6.10
C GLU A 121 -5.91 -18.13 -5.63
N CYS A 122 -5.49 -16.86 -5.76
CA CYS A 122 -4.18 -16.39 -5.31
C CYS A 122 -4.00 -16.52 -3.78
N LYS A 123 -5.04 -16.20 -3.00
CA LYS A 123 -5.06 -16.39 -1.55
C LYS A 123 -4.96 -17.87 -1.18
N GLN A 124 -5.78 -18.73 -1.77
CA GLN A 124 -5.75 -20.18 -1.49
C GLN A 124 -4.41 -20.82 -1.89
N GLN A 125 -3.80 -20.38 -3.00
CA GLN A 125 -2.46 -20.83 -3.41
C GLN A 125 -1.35 -20.35 -2.46
N GLN A 126 -1.52 -19.20 -1.81
CA GLN A 126 -0.63 -18.72 -0.77
C GLN A 126 -0.84 -19.50 0.54
N ASP A 127 -2.08 -19.60 1.02
CA ASP A 127 -2.46 -20.31 2.26
C ASP A 127 -1.97 -21.78 2.23
N ASN A 128 -2.19 -22.48 1.11
CA ASN A 128 -1.70 -23.86 0.93
C ASN A 128 -0.17 -23.95 1.00
N LYS A 129 0.57 -22.99 0.40
CA LYS A 129 2.04 -22.98 0.45
C LYS A 129 2.59 -22.64 1.83
N GLU A 130 1.94 -21.73 2.55
CA GLU A 130 2.32 -21.41 3.93
C GLU A 130 2.08 -22.61 4.86
N GLN A 131 0.98 -23.37 4.66
CA GLN A 131 0.73 -24.64 5.35
C GLN A 131 1.77 -25.72 4.99
N ASP A 132 2.07 -25.94 3.71
CA ASP A 132 3.12 -26.88 3.26
C ASP A 132 4.47 -26.57 3.92
N PHE A 133 4.86 -25.29 3.98
CA PHE A 133 6.10 -24.87 4.62
C PHE A 133 6.06 -25.04 6.14
N PHE A 134 4.94 -24.73 6.79
CA PHE A 134 4.77 -24.92 8.23
C PHE A 134 4.86 -26.41 8.62
N GLU A 135 4.18 -27.30 7.89
CA GLU A 135 4.25 -28.74 8.12
C GLU A 135 5.66 -29.29 7.84
N ARG A 136 6.32 -28.83 6.78
CA ARG A 136 7.68 -29.27 6.46
C ARG A 136 8.70 -28.85 7.51
N ARG A 137 8.58 -27.64 8.07
CA ARG A 137 9.39 -27.18 9.22
C ARG A 137 9.14 -28.04 10.45
N LYS A 138 7.86 -28.32 10.76
CA LYS A 138 7.44 -29.12 11.92
C LYS A 138 7.95 -30.55 11.87
N GLU A 139 7.99 -31.21 10.69
CA GLU A 139 8.61 -32.55 10.60
C GLU A 139 10.14 -32.48 10.75
N MET A 140 10.82 -31.42 10.30
CA MET A 140 12.27 -31.24 10.52
C MET A 140 12.59 -31.08 12.01
N GLU A 141 11.84 -30.25 12.74
CA GLU A 141 11.97 -30.07 14.19
C GLU A 141 11.70 -31.39 14.95
N LYS A 142 10.70 -32.16 14.52
CA LYS A 142 10.34 -33.49 15.05
C LYS A 142 11.36 -34.59 14.70
N GLU A 143 11.98 -34.55 13.52
CA GLU A 143 13.08 -35.44 13.16
C GLU A 143 14.32 -35.13 14.02
N ASN A 144 14.60 -33.85 14.29
CA ASN A 144 15.68 -33.47 15.18
C ASN A 144 15.41 -33.85 16.64
N ALA A 145 14.18 -33.74 17.13
CA ALA A 145 13.80 -34.26 18.45
C ALA A 145 14.10 -35.76 18.58
N ARG A 146 13.68 -36.58 17.61
CA ARG A 146 14.01 -38.02 17.57
C ARG A 146 15.53 -38.28 17.57
N LYS A 147 16.32 -37.48 16.85
CA LYS A 147 17.79 -37.58 16.85
C LYS A 147 18.38 -37.21 18.21
N ARG A 148 17.86 -36.16 18.87
CA ARG A 148 18.26 -35.74 20.22
C ARG A 148 17.96 -36.81 21.26
N ASP A 149 16.77 -37.41 21.22
CA ASP A 149 16.37 -38.51 22.10
C ASP A 149 17.28 -39.74 21.91
N ALA A 150 17.66 -40.04 20.66
CA ALA A 150 18.61 -41.10 20.34
C ALA A 150 20.05 -40.80 20.79
N LEU A 151 20.46 -39.51 20.86
CA LEU A 151 21.74 -39.12 21.47
C LEU A 151 21.67 -39.21 23.01
N PHE A 152 20.58 -38.77 23.65
CA PHE A 152 20.40 -38.95 25.10
C PHE A 152 20.44 -40.42 25.52
N ALA A 153 19.82 -41.31 24.76
CA ALA A 153 19.90 -42.76 25.01
C ALA A 153 21.35 -43.29 24.94
N LYS A 154 22.20 -42.72 24.06
CA LYS A 154 23.63 -43.05 23.99
C LYS A 154 24.44 -42.39 25.09
N GLU A 155 24.11 -41.17 25.50
CA GLU A 155 24.78 -40.47 26.61
C GLU A 155 24.62 -41.25 27.92
N ILE A 156 23.43 -41.78 28.19
CA ILE A 156 23.14 -42.70 29.31
C ILE A 156 24.01 -43.98 29.26
N MET A 157 24.47 -44.37 28.06
CA MET A 157 25.39 -45.51 27.84
C MET A 157 26.87 -45.09 27.76
N ASN A 158 27.23 -43.83 28.07
CA ASN A 158 28.55 -43.23 27.83
C ASN A 158 29.06 -43.38 26.38
N ALA A 159 28.14 -43.44 25.40
CA ALA A 159 28.40 -43.70 23.99
C ALA A 159 28.05 -42.50 23.06
N ALA A 160 27.83 -41.32 23.64
CA ALA A 160 27.73 -40.03 22.96
C ALA A 160 28.42 -38.94 23.79
N SER A 161 28.87 -37.89 23.12
CA SER A 161 29.60 -36.76 23.70
C SER A 161 28.80 -35.46 23.60
N LYS A 162 29.22 -34.43 24.33
CA LYS A 162 28.68 -33.07 24.21
C LYS A 162 28.86 -32.49 22.80
N GLU A 163 29.93 -32.87 22.10
CA GLU A 163 30.20 -32.47 20.72
C GLU A 163 29.18 -33.04 19.73
N ASP A 164 28.64 -34.25 19.97
CA ASP A 164 27.59 -34.84 19.15
C ASP A 164 26.27 -34.04 19.22
N PHE A 165 25.92 -33.53 20.41
CA PHE A 165 24.75 -32.66 20.59
C PHE A 165 24.95 -31.29 19.94
N GLU A 166 26.12 -30.67 20.11
CA GLU A 166 26.45 -29.39 19.46
C GLU A 166 26.49 -29.51 17.93
N ALA A 167 27.00 -30.62 17.41
CA ALA A 167 26.96 -30.94 15.98
C ALA A 167 25.52 -31.09 15.48
N LEU A 168 24.64 -31.77 16.23
CA LEU A 168 23.23 -31.94 15.88
C LEU A 168 22.46 -30.60 15.88
N GLU A 169 22.65 -29.77 16.92
CA GLU A 169 22.00 -28.45 17.01
C GLU A 169 22.52 -27.49 15.92
N CYS A 170 23.82 -27.51 15.64
CA CYS A 170 24.45 -26.76 14.55
C CYS A 170 23.95 -27.21 13.16
N GLU A 171 23.69 -28.50 12.97
CA GLU A 171 23.13 -29.03 11.73
C GLU A 171 21.65 -28.67 11.54
N LEU A 172 20.81 -28.77 12.59
CA LEU A 172 19.43 -28.28 12.51
C LEU A 172 19.40 -26.77 12.18
N ALA A 173 20.25 -25.97 12.82
CA ALA A 173 20.31 -24.52 12.57
C ALA A 173 20.61 -24.19 11.10
N LYS A 174 21.54 -24.90 10.46
CA LYS A 174 21.82 -24.76 9.02
C LYS A 174 20.63 -25.21 8.16
N GLN A 175 20.00 -26.34 8.49
CA GLN A 175 18.88 -26.86 7.72
C GLN A 175 17.66 -25.92 7.78
N LEU A 176 17.39 -25.32 8.94
CA LEU A 176 16.36 -24.30 9.11
C LEU A 176 16.69 -23.00 8.35
N ASP A 177 17.93 -22.50 8.41
CA ASP A 177 18.34 -21.30 7.65
C ASP A 177 18.27 -21.52 6.12
N ILE A 178 18.74 -22.67 5.63
CA ILE A 178 18.61 -23.06 4.21
C ILE A 178 17.13 -23.16 3.81
N PHE A 179 16.28 -23.71 4.67
CA PHE A 179 14.84 -23.84 4.47
C PHE A 179 14.15 -22.47 4.45
N ASP A 180 14.36 -21.61 5.45
CA ASP A 180 13.72 -20.29 5.54
C ASP A 180 14.16 -19.38 4.38
N ARG A 181 15.42 -19.45 3.93
CA ARG A 181 15.89 -18.81 2.69
C ARG A 181 15.22 -19.39 1.44
N ASN A 182 14.73 -20.63 1.46
CA ASN A 182 13.97 -21.22 0.36
C ASN A 182 12.50 -20.79 0.40
N VAL A 183 11.88 -20.77 1.59
CA VAL A 183 10.53 -20.20 1.84
C VAL A 183 10.47 -18.78 1.29
N GLN A 184 11.37 -17.89 1.73
CA GLN A 184 11.41 -16.50 1.28
C GLN A 184 11.53 -16.37 -0.26
N ARG A 185 12.41 -17.17 -0.88
CA ARG A 185 12.58 -17.19 -2.35
C ARG A 185 11.42 -17.83 -3.09
N SER A 186 10.59 -18.65 -2.45
CA SER A 186 9.37 -19.23 -3.02
C SER A 186 8.20 -18.26 -2.91
N MET A 187 8.04 -17.61 -1.75
CA MET A 187 6.97 -16.64 -1.50
C MET A 187 7.13 -15.36 -2.32
N GLU A 188 8.34 -14.85 -2.55
CA GLU A 188 8.53 -13.71 -3.48
C GLU A 188 8.28 -14.12 -4.94
N ARG A 189 8.54 -15.38 -5.32
CA ARG A 189 8.14 -15.92 -6.65
C ARG A 189 6.63 -16.00 -6.78
N GLU A 190 5.92 -16.40 -5.73
CA GLU A 190 4.45 -16.43 -5.73
C GLU A 190 3.86 -15.02 -5.77
N ALA A 191 4.30 -14.12 -4.88
CA ALA A 191 3.88 -12.72 -4.90
C ALA A 191 4.14 -12.04 -6.26
N GLN A 192 5.23 -12.41 -6.95
CA GLN A 192 5.50 -11.94 -8.31
C GLN A 192 4.55 -12.54 -9.36
N ALA A 193 4.17 -13.82 -9.24
CA ALA A 193 3.16 -14.44 -10.11
C ALA A 193 1.77 -13.81 -9.91
N GLN A 194 1.36 -13.60 -8.66
CA GLN A 194 0.15 -12.87 -8.30
C GLN A 194 0.14 -11.45 -8.88
N ARG A 195 1.24 -10.68 -8.75
CA ARG A 195 1.39 -9.35 -9.37
C ARG A 195 1.24 -9.37 -10.89
N VAL A 196 1.71 -10.43 -11.56
CA VAL A 196 1.57 -10.59 -13.02
C VAL A 196 0.10 -10.83 -13.40
N ARG A 197 -0.58 -11.77 -12.74
CA ARG A 197 -2.02 -12.04 -12.97
C ARG A 197 -2.89 -10.78 -12.76
N LEU A 198 -2.66 -10.04 -11.67
CA LEU A 198 -3.42 -8.82 -11.34
C LEU A 198 -3.09 -7.66 -12.30
N ALA A 199 -1.87 -7.59 -12.83
CA ALA A 199 -1.52 -6.63 -13.89
C ALA A 199 -2.15 -7.01 -15.25
N GLU A 200 -2.35 -8.29 -15.55
CA GLU A 200 -3.03 -8.77 -16.76
C GLU A 200 -4.54 -8.50 -16.72
N LEU A 201 -5.15 -8.51 -15.54
CA LEU A 201 -6.50 -7.99 -15.30
C LEU A 201 -6.60 -6.44 -15.33
N LYS A 202 -5.51 -5.71 -15.64
CA LYS A 202 -5.41 -4.23 -15.55
C LYS A 202 -5.77 -3.63 -14.18
N VAL A 203 -5.59 -4.36 -13.07
CA VAL A 203 -5.92 -3.81 -11.73
C VAL A 203 -5.05 -2.58 -11.45
N PRO A 204 -5.63 -1.43 -11.03
CA PRO A 204 -4.87 -0.20 -10.76
C PRO A 204 -3.66 -0.43 -9.84
N PHE A 205 -2.55 0.25 -10.16
CA PHE A 205 -1.25 0.15 -9.49
C PHE A 205 -0.50 -1.19 -9.61
N PHE A 206 -1.07 -2.25 -10.18
CA PHE A 206 -0.34 -3.50 -10.44
C PHE A 206 0.52 -3.38 -11.69
N LYS A 207 1.82 -3.69 -11.53
CA LYS A 207 2.84 -3.55 -12.57
C LYS A 207 3.81 -4.72 -12.47
N ARG A 208 4.18 -5.31 -13.62
CA ARG A 208 5.13 -6.44 -13.70
C ARG A 208 6.49 -6.13 -13.06
N VAL A 209 6.89 -4.86 -13.01
CA VAL A 209 8.02 -4.35 -12.21
C VAL A 209 7.48 -3.28 -11.25
N SER A 210 7.84 -3.37 -9.97
CA SER A 210 7.25 -2.55 -8.90
C SER A 210 8.31 -2.05 -7.91
N ASN A 211 8.39 -0.72 -7.73
CA ASN A 211 9.27 -0.09 -6.75
C ASN A 211 8.67 -0.18 -5.34
N GLU A 212 9.42 0.19 -4.30
CA GLU A 212 8.89 0.20 -2.92
C GLU A 212 7.67 1.10 -2.71
N ASN A 213 7.46 2.13 -3.55
CA ASN A 213 6.23 2.92 -3.52
C ASN A 213 5.06 2.16 -4.19
N ASP A 214 5.27 1.57 -5.37
CA ASP A 214 4.26 0.72 -6.04
C ASP A 214 3.84 -0.43 -5.13
N LYS A 215 4.79 -1.11 -4.46
CA LYS A 215 4.50 -2.17 -3.47
C LYS A 215 3.72 -1.68 -2.25
N ARG A 216 3.85 -0.42 -1.83
CA ARG A 216 3.01 0.17 -0.77
C ARG A 216 1.60 0.43 -1.29
N MET A 217 1.45 0.92 -2.52
CA MET A 217 0.14 1.19 -3.10
C MET A 217 -0.63 -0.10 -3.42
N GLN A 218 0.04 -1.10 -3.99
CA GLN A 218 -0.52 -2.45 -4.20
C GLN A 218 -1.02 -3.06 -2.90
N ARG A 219 -0.27 -2.97 -1.79
CA ARG A 219 -0.75 -3.42 -0.46
C ARG A 219 -2.01 -2.69 0.02
N LYS A 220 -2.14 -1.38 -0.26
CA LYS A 220 -3.39 -0.64 0.05
C LYS A 220 -4.56 -1.11 -0.83
N VAL A 221 -4.33 -1.30 -2.13
CA VAL A 221 -5.35 -1.80 -3.06
C VAL A 221 -5.78 -3.23 -2.71
N LEU A 222 -4.84 -4.11 -2.32
CA LEU A 222 -5.15 -5.44 -1.80
C LEU A 222 -5.98 -5.38 -0.51
N SER A 223 -5.66 -4.50 0.43
CA SER A 223 -6.48 -4.30 1.64
C SER A 223 -7.91 -3.93 1.25
N ILE A 224 -8.09 -2.92 0.39
CA ILE A 224 -9.42 -2.48 -0.06
C ILE A 224 -10.18 -3.62 -0.77
N LEU A 225 -9.51 -4.39 -1.63
CA LEU A 225 -10.13 -5.54 -2.30
C LEU A 225 -10.46 -6.69 -1.33
N GLN A 226 -9.68 -6.89 -0.26
CA GLN A 226 -9.96 -7.85 0.80
C GLN A 226 -11.13 -7.39 1.68
N ASP A 227 -11.17 -6.11 2.06
CA ASP A 227 -12.28 -5.48 2.79
C ASP A 227 -13.61 -5.57 2.00
N MET A 228 -13.53 -5.67 0.66
CA MET A 228 -14.67 -5.89 -0.24
C MET A 228 -15.05 -7.37 -0.45
N MET A 229 -14.26 -8.34 0.02
CA MET A 229 -14.61 -9.78 -0.02
C MET A 229 -15.32 -10.27 1.25
N GLY A 230 -14.92 -9.75 2.42
CA GLY A 230 -15.38 -10.22 3.75
C GLY A 230 -14.42 -11.20 4.43
#